data_AF-A0A934I678-F1
#
_entry.id   AF-A0A934I678-F1
#
_cell.length_a   1.000
_cell.length_b   1.000
_cell.length_c   1.000
_cell.angle_alpha   90.00
_cell.angle_beta   90.00
_cell.angle_gamma   90.00
#
_symmetry.space_group_name_H-M   'P 1'
#
loop_
_entity.id
_entity.type
_entity.pdbx_description
1 polymer ?
#
loop_
_entity_poly.entity_id
_entity_poly.type
_entity_poly.pdbx_seq_one_letter_code
_entity_poly.pdbx_strand_id
1 'polypeptide(L)'
;MANPFVKAWKYFIALFDSKIEEHADPKIQIQQAIEDAQRQHQALSQQAATVIGNQRQLEMQLNRRLAEIEKLQANTRQALQLADKAAAEGDTAKATEYTNAAEAFSAQLVTAEQSVEDTKQLHDQALQQAAQAKKAVERNAMMLQQKVGERTKLLSQLEQAKMQEKVSESLRSMNSMTASGSTPNLDQVREKIERRYANALGQAELAENSVENRMAEVEQAGVQLAGHSRLEQIRAQMAAEKLESGSPGPDKALEWDTQSNTPNIADAAVEEKMRQLREEK
;
A
#
# COMPACT_ATOMS: atom_id res chain seq x y z
N MET A 1 -27.03 -13.18 -30.62
CA MET A 1 -25.99 -13.76 -31.51
C MET A 1 -24.64 -13.43 -30.91
N ALA A 2 -23.76 -14.41 -30.67
CA ALA A 2 -22.52 -14.19 -29.92
C ALA A 2 -21.51 -13.38 -30.75
N ASN A 3 -21.13 -12.20 -30.26
CA ASN A 3 -20.24 -11.28 -30.96
C ASN A 3 -18.87 -11.91 -31.23
N PRO A 4 -18.39 -11.93 -32.50
CA PRO A 4 -17.12 -12.53 -32.88
C PRO A 4 -15.91 -11.85 -32.20
N PHE A 5 -16.05 -10.58 -31.83
CA PHE A 5 -15.02 -9.80 -31.13
C PHE A 5 -14.75 -10.29 -29.70
N VAL A 6 -15.79 -10.67 -28.96
CA VAL A 6 -15.65 -11.21 -27.59
C VAL A 6 -15.01 -12.60 -27.62
N LYS A 7 -15.25 -13.38 -28.68
CA LYS A 7 -14.58 -14.66 -28.89
C LYS A 7 -13.10 -14.48 -29.22
N ALA A 8 -12.75 -13.53 -30.08
CA ALA A 8 -11.36 -13.20 -30.39
C ALA A 8 -10.61 -12.68 -29.16
N TRP A 9 -11.24 -11.83 -28.35
CA TRP A 9 -10.66 -11.33 -27.09
C TRP A 9 -10.46 -12.45 -26.05
N LYS A 10 -11.42 -13.38 -25.93
CA LYS A 10 -11.29 -14.56 -25.07
C LYS A 10 -10.19 -15.51 -25.54
N TYR A 11 -10.06 -15.72 -26.84
CA TYR A 11 -8.95 -16.52 -27.40
C TYR A 11 -7.60 -15.83 -27.22
N PHE A 12 -7.54 -14.51 -27.37
CA PHE A 12 -6.33 -13.74 -27.14
C PHE A 12 -5.91 -13.78 -25.67
N ILE A 13 -6.85 -13.58 -24.74
CA ILE A 13 -6.59 -13.76 -23.30
C ILE A 13 -6.16 -15.20 -23.03
N ALA A 14 -6.86 -16.21 -23.54
CA ALA A 14 -6.49 -17.61 -23.30
C ALA A 14 -5.11 -18.00 -23.86
N LEU A 15 -4.70 -17.44 -25.01
CA LEU A 15 -3.36 -17.62 -25.59
C LEU A 15 -2.28 -16.85 -24.83
N PHE A 16 -2.63 -15.75 -24.17
CA PHE A 16 -1.74 -14.99 -23.30
C PHE A 16 -1.60 -15.67 -21.92
N ASP A 17 -2.71 -16.13 -21.35
CA ASP A 17 -2.79 -16.89 -20.10
C ASP A 17 -1.97 -18.18 -20.25
N SER A 18 -2.18 -18.93 -21.34
CA SER A 18 -1.44 -20.18 -21.58
C SER A 18 0.06 -19.97 -21.73
N LYS A 19 0.53 -18.86 -22.33
CA LYS A 19 1.96 -18.56 -22.49
C LYS A 19 2.61 -17.93 -21.26
N ILE A 20 1.83 -17.26 -20.39
CA ILE A 20 2.34 -16.70 -19.14
C ILE A 20 2.44 -17.78 -18.07
N GLU A 21 1.46 -18.68 -18.02
CA GLU A 21 1.46 -19.80 -17.06
C GLU A 21 2.49 -20.88 -17.42
N GLU A 22 2.78 -21.07 -18.72
CA GLU A 22 3.85 -21.96 -19.23
C GLU A 22 5.28 -21.39 -19.02
N HIS A 23 5.41 -20.14 -18.54
CA HIS A 23 6.68 -19.48 -18.24
C HIS A 23 6.74 -18.85 -16.83
N ALA A 24 5.87 -19.25 -15.91
CA ALA A 24 6.02 -18.87 -14.51
C ALA A 24 7.28 -19.55 -13.94
N ASP A 25 8.39 -18.80 -13.82
CA ASP A 25 9.65 -19.32 -13.29
C ASP A 25 9.36 -20.08 -11.99
N PRO A 26 9.65 -21.39 -11.90
CA PRO A 26 9.36 -22.20 -10.71
C PRO A 26 9.97 -21.58 -9.44
N LYS A 27 11.03 -20.76 -9.57
CA LYS A 27 11.56 -19.94 -8.48
C LYS A 27 10.52 -19.00 -7.86
N ILE A 28 9.72 -18.32 -8.69
CA ILE A 28 8.68 -17.38 -8.26
C ILE A 28 7.57 -18.13 -7.54
N GLN A 29 7.13 -19.27 -8.08
CA GLN A 29 6.07 -20.09 -7.45
C GLN A 29 6.51 -20.60 -6.06
N ILE A 30 7.74 -21.10 -5.94
CA ILE A 30 8.31 -21.52 -4.66
C ILE A 30 8.38 -20.35 -3.67
N GLN A 31 8.78 -19.17 -4.16
CA GLN A 31 8.86 -17.97 -3.32
C GLN A 31 7.47 -17.52 -2.84
N GLN A 32 6.48 -17.47 -3.74
CA GLN A 32 5.10 -17.12 -3.41
C GLN A 32 4.50 -18.10 -2.41
N ALA A 33 4.72 -19.41 -2.57
CA ALA A 33 4.24 -20.42 -1.64
C ALA A 33 4.79 -20.24 -0.21
N ILE A 34 6.03 -19.75 -0.06
CA ILE A 34 6.61 -19.42 1.25
C ILE A 34 6.04 -18.13 1.80
N GLU A 35 5.90 -17.10 0.97
CA GLU A 35 5.29 -15.83 1.40
C GLU A 35 3.85 -16.03 1.88
N ASP A 36 3.07 -16.84 1.17
CA ASP A 36 1.71 -17.20 1.57
C ASP A 36 1.69 -18.00 2.88
N ALA A 37 2.61 -18.96 3.04
CA ALA A 37 2.76 -19.70 4.29
C ALA A 37 3.17 -18.79 5.46
N GLN A 38 4.05 -17.81 5.23
CA GLN A 38 4.43 -16.82 6.24
C GLN A 38 3.25 -15.91 6.60
N ARG A 39 2.49 -15.42 5.61
CA ARG A 39 1.27 -14.62 5.85
C ARG A 39 0.25 -15.41 6.65
N GLN A 40 0.03 -16.68 6.32
CA GLN A 40 -0.85 -17.56 7.07
C GLN A 40 -0.38 -17.73 8.51
N HIS A 41 0.92 -17.92 8.73
CA HIS A 41 1.50 -18.04 10.07
C HIS A 41 1.28 -16.76 10.89
N GLN A 42 1.51 -15.59 10.29
CA GLN A 42 1.27 -14.30 10.94
C GLN A 42 -0.20 -14.11 11.31
N ALA A 43 -1.12 -14.41 10.39
CA ALA A 43 -2.55 -14.31 10.63
C ALA A 43 -3.01 -15.24 11.77
N LEU A 44 -2.58 -16.50 11.77
CA LEU A 44 -2.89 -17.46 12.84
C LEU A 44 -2.29 -17.02 14.18
N SER A 45 -1.08 -16.46 14.17
CA SER A 45 -0.44 -15.96 15.39
C SER A 45 -1.18 -14.76 15.97
N GLN A 46 -1.66 -13.85 15.14
CA GLN A 46 -2.50 -12.72 15.57
C GLN A 46 -3.82 -13.20 16.16
N GLN A 47 -4.50 -14.13 15.50
CA GLN A 47 -5.73 -14.73 16.01
C GLN A 47 -5.51 -15.41 17.37
N ALA A 48 -4.42 -16.18 17.50
CA ALA A 48 -4.06 -16.81 18.77
C ALA A 48 -3.76 -15.78 19.85
N ALA A 49 -3.09 -14.66 19.50
CA ALA A 49 -2.83 -13.58 20.44
C ALA A 49 -4.12 -12.97 20.99
N THR A 50 -5.16 -12.77 20.16
CA THR A 50 -6.47 -12.31 20.60
C THR A 50 -7.12 -13.29 21.57
N VAL A 51 -7.13 -14.59 21.25
CA VAL A 51 -7.72 -15.63 22.12
C VAL A 51 -6.98 -15.72 23.46
N ILE A 52 -5.66 -15.70 23.44
CA ILE A 52 -4.82 -15.72 24.64
C ILE A 52 -5.01 -14.42 25.46
N GLY A 53 -5.18 -13.28 24.78
CA GLY A 53 -5.48 -12.00 25.41
C GLY A 53 -6.80 -12.04 26.19
N ASN A 54 -7.85 -12.60 25.58
CA ASN A 54 -9.15 -12.78 26.24
C ASN A 54 -9.04 -13.67 27.49
N GLN A 55 -8.26 -14.76 27.43
CA GLN A 55 -8.00 -15.60 28.61
C GLN A 55 -7.35 -14.80 29.74
N ARG A 56 -6.30 -14.03 29.45
CA ARG A 56 -5.63 -13.18 30.45
C ARG A 56 -6.54 -12.10 31.01
N GLN A 57 -7.43 -11.54 30.20
CA GLN A 57 -8.42 -10.57 30.66
C GLN A 57 -9.38 -11.19 31.67
N LEU A 58 -9.86 -12.41 31.41
CA LEU A 58 -10.71 -13.16 32.35
C LEU A 58 -9.96 -13.49 33.63
N GLU A 59 -8.69 -13.88 33.55
CA GLU A 59 -7.84 -14.13 34.72
C GLU A 59 -7.71 -12.87 35.61
N MET A 60 -7.48 -11.70 35.01
CA MET A 60 -7.45 -10.43 35.75
C MET A 60 -8.81 -10.06 36.35
N GLN A 61 -9.91 -10.32 35.64
CA GLN A 61 -11.26 -10.12 36.18
C GLN A 61 -11.53 -11.04 37.38
N LEU A 62 -11.15 -12.32 37.27
CA LEU A 62 -11.27 -13.30 38.34
C LEU A 62 -10.51 -12.85 39.59
N ASN A 63 -9.24 -12.45 39.43
CA ASN A 63 -8.40 -11.97 40.54
C ASN A 63 -8.99 -10.73 41.23
N ARG A 64 -9.55 -9.78 40.48
CA ARG A 64 -10.23 -8.61 41.05
C ARG A 64 -11.47 -8.99 41.86
N ARG A 65 -12.29 -9.92 41.36
CA ARG A 65 -13.49 -10.39 42.07
C ARG A 65 -13.15 -11.18 43.32
N LEU A 66 -12.09 -12.00 43.29
CA LEU A 66 -11.59 -12.69 44.48
C LEU A 66 -11.14 -11.70 45.57
N ALA A 67 -10.46 -10.61 45.19
CA ALA A 67 -10.09 -9.55 46.14
C ALA A 67 -11.31 -8.81 46.70
N GLU A 68 -12.38 -8.64 45.91
CA GLU A 68 -13.64 -8.06 46.37
C GLU A 68 -14.34 -8.96 47.41
N ILE A 69 -14.37 -10.28 47.17
CA ILE A 69 -14.86 -11.28 48.13
C ILE A 69 -14.09 -11.17 49.44
N GLU A 70 -12.76 -11.14 49.40
CA GLU A 70 -11.93 -11.03 50.60
C GLU A 70 -12.27 -9.77 51.41
N LYS A 71 -12.45 -8.63 50.73
CA LYS A 71 -12.86 -7.38 51.36
C LYS A 71 -14.26 -7.45 51.96
N LEU A 72 -15.23 -8.02 51.25
CA LEU A 72 -16.60 -8.19 51.74
C LEU A 72 -16.65 -9.12 52.95
N GLN A 73 -15.87 -10.20 52.96
CA GLN A 73 -15.74 -11.11 54.10
C GLN A 73 -15.11 -10.40 55.31
N ALA A 74 -14.08 -9.57 55.11
CA ALA A 74 -13.47 -8.79 56.17
C ALA A 74 -14.46 -7.77 56.78
N ASN A 75 -15.17 -7.03 55.92
CA ASN A 75 -16.18 -6.06 56.35
C ASN A 75 -17.34 -6.73 57.10
N THR A 76 -17.82 -7.89 56.62
CA THR A 76 -18.87 -8.66 57.28
C THR A 76 -18.43 -9.09 58.67
N ARG A 77 -17.23 -9.67 58.80
CA ARG A 77 -16.67 -10.06 60.10
C ARG A 77 -16.52 -8.88 61.06
N GLN A 78 -16.05 -7.74 60.57
CA GLN A 78 -15.90 -6.54 61.38
C GLN A 78 -17.26 -5.98 61.84
N ALA A 79 -18.26 -5.96 60.96
CA ALA A 79 -19.60 -5.51 61.31
C ALA A 79 -20.23 -6.40 62.41
N LEU A 80 -20.07 -7.73 62.31
CA LEU A 80 -20.51 -8.66 63.35
C LEU A 80 -19.79 -8.43 64.69
N GLN A 81 -18.47 -8.26 64.69
CA GLN A 81 -17.72 -7.94 65.90
C GLN A 81 -18.18 -6.64 66.58
N LEU A 82 -18.51 -5.62 65.79
CA LEU A 82 -19.05 -4.36 66.29
C LEU A 82 -20.48 -4.53 66.82
N ALA A 83 -21.31 -5.34 66.17
CA ALA A 83 -22.66 -5.67 66.64
C ALA A 83 -22.62 -6.40 67.99
N ASP A 84 -21.77 -7.42 68.12
CA ASP A 84 -21.59 -8.19 69.36
C ASP A 84 -21.09 -7.30 70.51
N LYS A 85 -20.15 -6.40 70.22
CA LYS A 85 -19.63 -5.44 71.18
C LYS A 85 -20.71 -4.46 71.65
N ALA A 86 -21.47 -3.88 70.72
CA ALA A 86 -22.58 -2.97 71.06
C ALA A 86 -23.68 -3.68 71.88
N ALA A 87 -23.97 -4.94 71.55
CA ALA A 87 -24.91 -5.76 72.31
C ALA A 87 -24.41 -6.03 73.74
N ALA A 88 -23.12 -6.35 73.92
CA ALA A 88 -22.51 -6.55 75.23
C ALA A 88 -22.47 -5.27 76.09
N GLU A 89 -22.35 -4.10 75.44
CA GLU A 89 -22.41 -2.78 76.09
C GLU A 89 -23.86 -2.31 76.38
N GLY A 90 -24.88 -3.05 75.92
CA GLY A 90 -26.30 -2.73 76.12
C GLY A 90 -26.88 -1.72 75.13
N ASP A 91 -26.11 -1.29 74.12
CA ASP A 91 -26.55 -0.36 73.08
C ASP A 91 -27.28 -1.10 71.95
N THR A 92 -28.55 -1.43 72.21
CA THR A 92 -29.41 -2.24 71.32
C THR A 92 -29.65 -1.59 69.95
N ALA A 93 -29.67 -0.27 69.87
CA ALA A 93 -29.85 0.46 68.61
C ALA A 93 -28.63 0.24 67.70
N LYS A 94 -27.42 0.49 68.21
CA LYS A 94 -26.18 0.26 67.42
C LYS A 94 -25.95 -1.20 67.08
N ALA A 95 -26.28 -2.12 67.99
CA ALA A 95 -26.20 -3.55 67.71
C ALA A 95 -27.07 -3.94 66.50
N THR A 96 -28.28 -3.38 66.41
CA THR A 96 -29.20 -3.60 65.28
C THR A 96 -28.63 -2.99 63.99
N GLU A 97 -28.10 -1.77 64.03
CA GLU A 97 -27.52 -1.12 62.86
C GLU A 97 -26.32 -1.90 62.28
N TYR A 98 -25.40 -2.35 63.13
CA TYR A 98 -24.25 -3.16 62.69
C TYR A 98 -24.66 -4.55 62.19
N THR A 99 -25.70 -5.14 62.78
CA THR A 99 -26.27 -6.41 62.29
C THR A 99 -26.84 -6.24 60.89
N ASN A 100 -27.64 -5.19 60.65
CA ASN A 100 -28.18 -4.89 59.32
C ASN A 100 -27.05 -4.63 58.29
N ALA A 101 -25.97 -3.97 58.70
CA ALA A 101 -24.80 -3.77 57.84
C ALA A 101 -24.10 -5.10 57.51
N ALA A 102 -23.95 -6.00 58.48
CA ALA A 102 -23.39 -7.33 58.25
C ALA A 102 -24.26 -8.16 57.30
N GLU A 103 -25.58 -8.11 57.44
CA GLU A 103 -26.53 -8.75 56.51
C GLU A 103 -26.38 -8.20 55.09
N ALA A 104 -26.26 -6.87 54.94
CA ALA A 104 -26.05 -6.24 53.64
C ALA A 104 -24.72 -6.66 52.98
N PHE A 105 -23.61 -6.69 53.73
CA PHE A 105 -22.33 -7.19 53.20
C PHE A 105 -22.38 -8.67 52.87
N SER A 106 -23.12 -9.47 53.63
CA SER A 106 -23.32 -10.91 53.36
C SER A 106 -24.11 -11.14 52.06
N ALA A 107 -25.16 -10.34 51.81
CA ALA A 107 -25.91 -10.42 50.57
C ALA A 107 -25.05 -10.04 49.34
N GLN A 108 -24.20 -9.01 49.49
CA GLN A 108 -23.22 -8.65 48.46
C GLN A 108 -22.18 -9.74 48.24
N LEU A 109 -21.71 -10.38 49.32
CA LEU A 109 -20.74 -11.47 49.28
C LEU A 109 -21.26 -12.65 48.45
N VAL A 110 -22.49 -13.10 48.69
CA VAL A 110 -23.11 -14.19 47.92
C VAL A 110 -23.19 -13.84 46.42
N THR A 111 -23.54 -12.59 46.10
CA THR A 111 -23.59 -12.12 44.72
C THR A 111 -22.20 -12.12 44.08
N ALA A 112 -21.18 -11.67 44.81
CA ALA A 112 -19.79 -11.65 44.36
C ALA A 112 -19.25 -13.08 44.15
N GLU A 113 -19.55 -14.02 45.05
CA GLU A 113 -19.18 -15.43 44.97
C GLU A 113 -19.79 -16.10 43.73
N GLN A 114 -21.08 -15.89 43.46
CA GLN A 114 -21.71 -16.39 42.24
C GLN A 114 -21.01 -15.84 40.98
N SER A 115 -20.70 -14.54 40.99
CA SER A 115 -20.02 -13.90 39.86
C SER A 115 -18.60 -14.46 39.65
N VAL A 116 -17.91 -14.89 40.70
CA VAL A 116 -16.60 -15.56 40.59
C VAL A 116 -16.74 -16.92 39.92
N GLU A 117 -17.74 -17.71 40.31
CA GLU A 117 -17.99 -19.02 39.70
C GLU A 117 -18.31 -18.89 38.21
N ASP A 118 -19.15 -17.93 37.82
CA ASP A 118 -19.46 -17.66 36.41
C ASP A 118 -18.20 -17.27 35.61
N THR A 119 -17.37 -16.36 36.15
CA THR A 119 -16.10 -15.96 35.51
C THR A 119 -15.11 -17.12 35.42
N LYS A 120 -15.07 -17.99 36.43
CA LYS A 120 -14.20 -19.15 36.45
C LYS A 120 -14.58 -20.14 35.34
N GLN A 121 -15.86 -20.40 35.13
CA GLN A 121 -16.31 -21.22 34.00
C GLN A 121 -15.89 -20.65 32.65
N LEU A 122 -16.06 -19.33 32.46
CA LEU A 122 -15.59 -18.64 31.25
C LEU A 122 -14.07 -18.69 31.10
N HIS A 123 -13.33 -18.52 32.20
CA HIS A 123 -11.88 -18.60 32.23
C HIS A 123 -11.38 -20.00 31.85
N ASP A 124 -12.01 -21.06 32.37
CA ASP A 124 -11.67 -22.45 32.06
C ASP A 124 -11.93 -22.77 30.58
N GLN A 125 -13.03 -22.27 30.02
CA GLN A 125 -13.30 -22.36 28.59
C GLN A 125 -12.23 -21.61 27.77
N ALA A 126 -11.87 -20.40 28.19
CA ALA A 126 -10.84 -19.60 27.53
C ALA A 126 -9.45 -20.23 27.62
N LEU A 127 -9.11 -20.93 28.72
CA LEU A 127 -7.88 -21.70 28.87
C LEU A 127 -7.78 -22.81 27.82
N GLN A 128 -8.87 -23.55 27.60
CA GLN A 128 -8.90 -24.60 26.58
C GLN A 128 -8.74 -24.02 25.17
N GLN A 129 -9.44 -22.94 24.86
CA GLN A 129 -9.33 -22.25 23.56
C GLN A 129 -7.92 -21.70 23.34
N ALA A 130 -7.32 -21.08 24.36
CA ALA A 130 -5.95 -20.56 24.30
C ALA A 130 -4.93 -21.70 24.10
N ALA A 131 -5.11 -22.85 24.75
CA ALA A 131 -4.25 -24.02 24.55
C ALA A 131 -4.35 -24.58 23.13
N GLN A 132 -5.57 -24.67 22.58
CA GLN A 132 -5.78 -25.09 21.19
C GLN A 132 -5.16 -24.11 20.20
N ALA A 133 -5.33 -22.80 20.43
CA ALA A 133 -4.75 -21.75 19.60
C ALA A 133 -3.22 -21.80 19.60
N LYS A 134 -2.58 -21.95 20.78
CA LYS A 134 -1.12 -22.13 20.90
C LYS A 134 -0.63 -23.34 20.10
N LYS A 135 -1.32 -24.48 20.24
CA LYS A 135 -0.98 -25.70 19.51
C LYS A 135 -1.15 -25.54 17.99
N ALA A 136 -2.15 -24.78 17.55
CA ALA A 136 -2.34 -24.48 16.13
C ALA A 136 -1.21 -23.62 15.56
N VAL A 137 -0.78 -22.60 16.30
CA VAL A 137 0.37 -21.75 15.92
C VAL A 137 1.66 -22.57 15.87
N GLU A 138 1.91 -23.41 16.87
CA GLU A 138 3.10 -24.28 16.91
C GLU A 138 3.14 -25.26 15.73
N ARG A 139 2.01 -25.92 15.43
CA ARG A 139 1.89 -26.80 14.25
C ARG A 139 2.14 -26.04 12.96
N ASN A 140 1.61 -24.83 12.84
CA ASN A 140 1.81 -24.02 11.65
C ASN A 140 3.25 -23.54 11.51
N ALA A 141 3.92 -23.19 12.62
CA ALA A 141 5.35 -22.88 12.63
C ALA A 141 6.20 -24.06 12.14
N MET A 142 5.89 -25.29 12.60
CA MET A 142 6.58 -26.50 12.14
C MET A 142 6.36 -26.73 10.63
N MET A 143 5.13 -26.59 10.13
CA MET A 143 4.84 -26.71 8.70
C MET A 143 5.57 -25.64 7.87
N LEU A 144 5.62 -24.40 8.37
CA LEU A 144 6.37 -23.32 7.72
C LEU A 144 7.85 -23.66 7.63
N GLN A 145 8.45 -24.18 8.70
CA GLN A 145 9.86 -24.59 8.71
C GLN A 145 10.12 -25.73 7.71
N GLN A 146 9.21 -26.71 7.61
CA GLN A 146 9.29 -27.78 6.61
C GLN A 146 9.26 -27.22 5.20
N LYS A 147 8.30 -26.34 4.88
CA LYS A 147 8.22 -25.69 3.56
C LYS A 147 9.48 -24.89 3.23
N VAL A 148 10.05 -24.17 4.20
CA VAL A 148 11.32 -23.44 4.00
C VAL A 148 12.47 -24.39 3.66
N GLY A 149 12.53 -25.55 4.32
CA GLY A 149 13.50 -26.60 3.98
C GLY A 149 13.30 -27.15 2.57
N GLU A 150 12.06 -27.45 2.20
CA GLU A 150 11.70 -27.92 0.85
C GLU A 150 12.02 -26.88 -0.23
N ARG A 151 11.76 -25.59 0.02
CA ARG A 151 12.17 -24.48 -0.86
C ARG A 151 13.65 -24.53 -1.16
N THR A 152 14.50 -24.64 -0.14
CA THR A 152 15.96 -24.66 -0.34
C THR A 152 16.38 -25.85 -1.22
N LYS A 153 15.78 -27.02 -1.01
CA LYS A 153 16.02 -28.20 -1.84
C LYS A 153 15.56 -27.99 -3.28
N LEU A 154 14.35 -27.49 -3.49
CA LEU A 154 13.79 -27.23 -4.82
C LEU A 154 14.55 -26.15 -5.59
N LEU A 155 15.00 -25.08 -4.92
CA LEU A 155 15.82 -24.05 -5.53
C LEU A 155 17.18 -24.58 -5.97
N SER A 156 17.84 -25.40 -5.14
CA SER A 156 19.11 -26.04 -5.52
C SER A 156 18.94 -26.97 -6.73
N GLN A 157 17.86 -27.76 -6.77
CA GLN A 157 17.54 -28.61 -7.92
C GLN A 157 17.25 -27.79 -9.19
N LEU A 158 16.52 -26.67 -9.04
CA LEU A 158 16.23 -25.76 -10.13
C LEU A 158 17.50 -25.11 -10.70
N GLU A 159 18.43 -24.70 -9.83
CA GLU A 159 19.73 -24.16 -10.25
C GLU A 159 20.57 -25.19 -11.00
N GLN A 160 20.56 -26.45 -10.53
CA GLN A 160 21.22 -27.55 -11.21
C GLN A 160 20.61 -27.83 -12.60
N ALA A 161 19.28 -27.82 -12.71
CA ALA A 161 18.56 -27.99 -13.98
C ALA A 161 18.86 -26.83 -14.94
N LYS A 162 18.76 -25.57 -14.47
CA LYS A 162 19.08 -24.36 -15.26
C LYS A 162 20.54 -24.36 -15.76
N MET A 163 21.49 -24.88 -14.98
CA MET A 163 22.88 -25.04 -15.42
C MET A 163 22.99 -26.02 -16.59
N GLN A 164 22.31 -27.17 -16.51
CA GLN A 164 22.28 -28.17 -17.60
C GLN A 164 21.59 -27.63 -18.85
N GLU A 165 20.50 -26.87 -18.68
CA GLU A 165 19.82 -26.17 -19.77
C GLU A 165 20.75 -25.16 -20.44
N LYS A 166 21.43 -24.30 -19.66
CA LYS A 166 22.37 -23.31 -20.20
C LYS A 166 23.57 -23.93 -20.91
N VAL A 167 24.11 -25.04 -20.39
CA VAL A 167 25.17 -25.81 -21.06
C VAL A 167 24.65 -26.39 -22.37
N SER A 168 23.46 -27.00 -22.37
CA SER A 168 22.84 -27.55 -23.58
C SER A 168 22.50 -26.48 -24.61
N GLU A 169 22.03 -25.31 -24.18
CA GLU A 169 21.79 -24.14 -25.01
C GLU A 169 23.10 -23.61 -25.61
N SER A 170 24.16 -23.52 -24.81
CA SER A 170 25.49 -23.12 -25.30
C SER A 170 26.03 -24.12 -26.32
N LEU A 171 25.88 -25.42 -26.09
CA LEU A 171 26.24 -26.48 -27.03
C LEU A 171 25.39 -26.41 -28.31
N ARG A 172 24.09 -26.16 -28.21
CA ARG A 172 23.19 -25.97 -29.37
C ARG A 172 23.53 -24.69 -30.14
N SER A 173 23.84 -23.59 -29.45
CA SER A 173 24.29 -22.33 -30.06
C SER A 173 25.59 -22.54 -30.81
N MET A 174 26.58 -23.19 -30.18
CA MET A 174 27.84 -23.54 -30.80
C MET A 174 27.65 -24.52 -31.97
N ASN A 175 26.78 -25.53 -31.83
CA ASN A 175 26.44 -26.45 -32.91
C ASN A 175 25.65 -25.77 -34.03
N SER A 176 24.83 -24.77 -33.76
CA SER A 176 24.14 -23.99 -34.81
C SER A 176 25.11 -23.07 -35.57
N MET A 177 26.16 -22.59 -34.88
CA MET A 177 27.28 -21.86 -35.48
C MET A 177 28.23 -22.76 -36.30
N THR A 178 28.34 -24.06 -35.98
CA THR A 178 29.24 -24.99 -36.68
C THR A 178 28.53 -25.91 -37.68
N ALA A 179 27.24 -26.23 -37.49
CA ALA A 179 26.43 -27.08 -38.38
C ALA A 179 25.83 -26.29 -39.56
N SER A 180 25.72 -24.96 -39.43
CA SER A 180 25.83 -24.12 -40.61
C SER A 180 27.31 -24.13 -40.97
N GLY A 181 27.74 -24.89 -41.98
CA GLY A 181 29.13 -24.89 -42.49
C GLY A 181 29.62 -23.53 -43.03
N SER A 182 28.98 -22.45 -42.61
CA SER A 182 29.26 -21.07 -42.92
C SER A 182 30.25 -20.54 -41.88
N THR A 183 31.54 -20.78 -42.12
CA THR A 183 32.50 -19.69 -41.91
C THR A 183 31.82 -18.41 -42.43
N PRO A 184 31.76 -17.30 -41.65
CA PRO A 184 31.02 -16.11 -42.08
C PRO A 184 31.41 -15.76 -43.52
N ASN A 185 30.51 -16.01 -44.49
CA ASN A 185 30.83 -15.76 -45.87
C ASN A 185 31.00 -14.24 -45.99
N LEU A 186 32.16 -13.80 -46.48
CA LEU A 186 32.49 -12.38 -46.64
C LEU A 186 31.40 -11.64 -47.42
N ASP A 187 30.66 -12.33 -48.29
CA ASP A 187 29.54 -11.76 -49.03
C ASP A 187 28.32 -11.43 -48.15
N GLN A 188 27.98 -12.24 -47.14
CA GLN A 188 26.89 -11.94 -46.20
C GLN A 188 27.26 -10.77 -45.27
N VAL A 189 28.55 -10.67 -44.92
CA VAL A 189 29.06 -9.51 -44.17
C VAL A 189 29.02 -8.25 -45.04
N ARG A 190 29.41 -8.36 -46.32
CA ARG A 190 29.30 -7.27 -47.30
C ARG A 190 27.86 -6.78 -47.41
N GLU A 191 26.90 -7.68 -47.62
CA GLU A 191 25.48 -7.32 -47.74
C GLU A 191 24.94 -6.64 -46.47
N LYS A 192 25.40 -7.08 -45.29
CA LYS A 192 25.02 -6.46 -44.00
C LYS A 192 25.63 -5.07 -43.81
N ILE A 193 26.85 -4.85 -44.30
CA ILE A 193 27.52 -3.55 -44.33
C ILE A 193 26.79 -2.63 -45.31
N GLU A 194 26.50 -3.09 -46.52
CA GLU A 194 25.76 -2.34 -47.54
C GLU A 194 24.38 -1.93 -47.03
N ARG A 195 23.65 -2.83 -46.35
CA ARG A 195 22.36 -2.51 -45.73
C ARG A 195 22.47 -1.47 -44.61
N ARG A 196 23.51 -1.55 -43.77
CA ARG A 196 23.75 -0.50 -42.75
C ARG A 196 24.10 0.83 -43.38
N TYR A 197 24.91 0.80 -44.45
CA TYR A 197 25.29 1.99 -45.18
C TYR A 197 24.08 2.64 -45.85
N ALA A 198 23.24 1.88 -46.55
CA ALA A 198 21.99 2.36 -47.15
C ALA A 198 21.01 2.93 -46.11
N ASN A 199 20.86 2.27 -44.96
CA ASN A 199 20.04 2.79 -43.86
C ASN A 199 20.60 4.10 -43.28
N ALA A 200 21.91 4.21 -43.12
CA ALA A 200 22.54 5.44 -42.65
C ALA A 200 22.39 6.58 -43.67
N LEU A 201 22.52 6.27 -44.97
CA LEU A 201 22.30 7.23 -46.05
C LEU A 201 20.84 7.70 -46.08
N GLY A 202 19.88 6.79 -45.96
CA GLY A 202 18.45 7.13 -45.90
C GLY A 202 18.08 7.93 -44.65
N GLN A 203 18.71 7.66 -43.50
CA GLN A 203 18.56 8.48 -42.29
C GLN A 203 19.16 9.88 -42.48
N ALA A 204 20.29 10.00 -43.20
CA ALA A 204 20.88 11.29 -43.55
C ALA A 204 20.00 12.09 -44.53
N GLU A 205 19.45 11.44 -45.56
CA GLU A 205 18.49 12.07 -46.49
C GLU A 205 17.19 12.50 -45.79
N LEU A 206 16.71 11.73 -44.81
CA LEU A 206 15.57 12.10 -43.97
C LEU A 206 15.88 13.29 -43.06
N ALA A 207 17.09 13.37 -42.50
CA ALA A 207 17.52 14.52 -41.71
C ALA A 207 17.63 15.78 -42.58
N GLU A 208 18.16 15.66 -43.79
CA GLU A 208 18.25 16.75 -44.78
C GLU A 208 16.86 17.23 -45.23
N ASN A 209 15.92 16.31 -45.46
CA ASN A 209 14.56 16.61 -45.91
C ASN A 209 13.51 16.72 -44.78
N SER A 210 13.94 16.81 -43.52
CA SER A 210 13.02 16.87 -42.39
C SER A 210 12.12 18.12 -42.46
N VAL A 211 10.84 17.95 -42.14
CA VAL A 211 9.85 19.03 -42.08
C VAL A 211 10.30 20.13 -41.11
N GLU A 212 11.09 19.80 -40.09
CA GLU A 212 11.78 20.74 -39.21
C GLU A 212 12.69 21.73 -39.96
N ASN A 213 13.52 21.29 -40.92
CA ASN A 213 14.35 22.20 -41.72
C ASN A 213 13.50 23.11 -42.61
N ARG A 214 12.43 22.57 -43.21
CA ARG A 214 11.49 23.39 -44.00
C ARG A 214 10.69 24.36 -43.13
N MET A 215 10.36 24.01 -41.89
CA MET A 215 9.73 24.93 -40.94
C MET A 215 10.71 26.01 -40.47
N ALA A 216 11.97 25.67 -40.21
CA ALA A 216 12.99 26.65 -39.84
C ALA A 216 13.25 27.67 -40.96
N GLU A 217 13.25 27.24 -42.22
CA GLU A 217 13.35 28.13 -43.39
C GLU A 217 12.12 29.03 -43.54
N VAL A 218 10.91 28.49 -43.31
CA VAL A 218 9.65 29.27 -43.32
C VAL A 218 9.59 30.26 -42.16
N GLU A 219 10.04 29.88 -40.97
CA GLU A 219 10.10 30.76 -39.80
C GLU A 219 11.11 31.89 -40.02
N GLN A 220 12.28 31.59 -40.58
CA GLN A 220 13.26 32.61 -40.95
C GLN A 220 12.74 33.57 -42.02
N ALA A 221 12.03 33.06 -43.04
CA ALA A 221 11.35 33.89 -44.04
C ALA A 221 10.23 34.75 -43.41
N GLY A 222 9.48 34.20 -42.45
CA GLY A 222 8.46 34.91 -41.68
C GLY A 222 9.04 36.04 -40.82
N VAL A 223 10.17 35.82 -40.16
CA VAL A 223 10.88 36.84 -39.37
C VAL A 223 11.41 37.97 -40.26
N GLN A 224 11.96 37.66 -41.43
CA GLN A 224 12.43 38.68 -42.37
C GLN A 224 11.26 39.53 -42.91
N LEU A 225 10.13 38.89 -43.24
CA LEU A 225 8.91 39.57 -43.70
C LEU A 225 8.31 40.45 -42.59
N ALA A 226 8.21 39.92 -41.36
CA ALA A 226 7.76 40.65 -40.19
C ALA A 226 8.67 41.85 -39.89
N GLY A 227 9.99 41.68 -40.01
CA GLY A 227 10.98 42.75 -39.86
C GLY A 227 10.80 43.87 -40.89
N HIS A 228 10.55 43.54 -42.17
CA HIS A 228 10.27 44.53 -43.21
C HIS A 228 8.97 45.29 -42.92
N SER A 229 7.90 44.58 -42.55
CA SER A 229 6.62 45.23 -42.21
C SER A 229 6.72 46.16 -40.99
N ARG A 230 7.51 45.79 -39.98
CA ARG A 230 7.76 46.60 -38.79
C ARG A 230 8.58 47.86 -39.12
N LEU A 231 9.58 47.73 -39.99
CA LEU A 231 10.37 48.87 -40.49
C LEU A 231 9.52 49.85 -41.31
N GLU A 232 8.60 49.35 -42.13
CA GLU A 232 7.64 50.18 -42.87
C GLU A 232 6.65 50.88 -41.93
N GLN A 233 6.12 50.19 -40.92
CA GLN A 233 5.26 50.79 -39.90
C GLN A 233 5.99 51.87 -39.10
N ILE A 234 7.24 51.62 -38.68
CA ILE A 234 8.06 52.61 -37.98
C ILE A 234 8.34 53.82 -38.88
N ARG A 235 8.60 53.61 -40.18
CA ARG A 235 8.74 54.72 -41.15
C ARG A 235 7.44 55.52 -41.29
N ALA A 236 6.30 54.85 -41.35
CA ALA A 236 4.99 55.50 -41.42
C ALA A 236 4.68 56.28 -40.13
N GLN A 237 5.01 55.73 -38.96
CA GLN A 237 4.85 56.39 -37.66
C GLN A 237 5.79 57.59 -37.54
N MET A 238 7.07 57.48 -37.92
CA MET A 238 7.98 58.62 -37.93
C MET A 238 7.54 59.70 -38.92
N ALA A 239 6.91 59.34 -40.04
CA ALA A 239 6.31 60.32 -40.95
C ALA A 239 5.09 60.99 -40.29
N ALA A 240 4.21 60.23 -39.63
CA ALA A 240 3.02 60.74 -38.94
C ALA A 240 3.38 61.64 -37.73
N GLU A 241 4.38 61.26 -36.92
CA GLU A 241 4.86 62.04 -35.77
C GLU A 241 5.51 63.38 -36.21
N LYS A 242 6.07 63.41 -37.43
CA LYS A 242 6.55 64.64 -38.08
C LYS A 242 5.42 65.54 -38.60
N LEU A 243 4.22 64.98 -38.81
CA LEU A 243 3.01 65.69 -39.19
C LEU A 243 2.18 66.16 -37.97
N GLU A 244 2.36 65.54 -36.79
CA GLU A 244 1.56 65.81 -35.57
C GLU A 244 2.22 66.78 -34.56
N SER A 245 3.48 67.18 -34.76
CA SER A 245 4.19 68.17 -33.91
C SER A 245 3.83 69.65 -34.21
N GLY A 246 2.62 69.92 -34.68
CA GLY A 246 2.09 71.27 -34.97
C GLY A 246 0.71 71.57 -34.37
N SER A 247 0.57 71.56 -33.02
CA SER A 247 -0.34 72.34 -32.12
C SER A 247 -1.86 72.50 -32.41
N PRO A 248 -2.73 72.85 -31.42
CA PRO A 248 -2.94 72.29 -30.07
C PRO A 248 -4.44 72.05 -29.70
N GLY A 249 -4.67 71.32 -28.59
CA GLY A 249 -5.81 71.56 -27.66
C GLY A 249 -7.05 70.66 -27.75
N PRO A 250 -7.96 70.70 -26.76
CA PRO A 250 -7.96 69.75 -25.63
C PRO A 250 -9.36 69.14 -25.32
N ASP A 251 -9.42 68.42 -24.19
CA ASP A 251 -10.56 68.21 -23.27
C ASP A 251 -11.37 66.88 -23.24
N LYS A 252 -11.25 66.24 -22.06
CA LYS A 252 -12.28 65.74 -21.12
C LYS A 252 -13.10 64.45 -21.37
N ALA A 253 -12.73 63.47 -20.54
CA ALA A 253 -13.48 62.91 -19.40
C ALA A 253 -14.53 61.79 -19.58
N LEU A 254 -14.62 60.98 -18.49
CA LEU A 254 -15.60 59.93 -18.11
C LEU A 254 -15.28 58.54 -18.70
N GLU A 255 -15.35 57.38 -18.03
CA GLU A 255 -15.77 56.94 -16.69
C GLU A 255 -15.47 55.42 -16.60
N TRP A 256 -15.30 54.89 -15.37
CA TRP A 256 -15.74 53.56 -14.85
C TRP A 256 -15.46 52.27 -15.68
N ASP A 257 -14.50 51.40 -15.33
CA ASP A 257 -14.51 50.30 -14.33
C ASP A 257 -14.54 48.90 -14.99
N THR A 258 -14.14 47.91 -14.20
CA THR A 258 -14.33 46.46 -14.30
C THR A 258 -13.32 45.60 -15.09
N GLN A 259 -12.31 45.15 -14.35
CA GLN A 259 -12.14 43.75 -13.94
C GLN A 259 -11.93 42.67 -15.03
N SER A 260 -10.71 42.13 -15.09
CA SER A 260 -10.48 40.71 -15.36
C SER A 260 -9.23 40.22 -14.65
N ASN A 261 -9.47 39.61 -13.48
CA ASN A 261 -8.56 38.83 -12.68
C ASN A 261 -8.40 37.43 -13.32
N THR A 262 -7.17 36.91 -13.41
CA THR A 262 -6.91 35.48 -13.60
C THR A 262 -5.92 35.05 -12.50
N PRO A 263 -6.35 34.29 -11.48
CA PRO A 263 -5.45 33.80 -10.45
C PRO A 263 -4.78 32.48 -10.86
N ASN A 264 -3.50 32.39 -10.49
CA ASN A 264 -2.64 31.22 -10.58
C ASN A 264 -3.19 30.08 -9.68
N ILE A 265 -3.72 29.03 -10.30
CA ILE A 265 -4.44 27.92 -9.63
C ILE A 265 -3.49 26.98 -8.85
N ALA A 266 -2.17 27.15 -8.98
CA ALA A 266 -1.22 26.23 -8.37
C ALA A 266 -0.99 26.45 -6.85
N ASP A 267 -1.17 27.67 -6.33
CA ASP A 267 -0.79 27.96 -4.94
C ASP A 267 -1.94 27.74 -3.92
N ALA A 268 -3.20 27.97 -4.30
CA ALA A 268 -4.34 27.87 -3.38
C ALA A 268 -4.64 26.43 -2.91
N ALA A 269 -4.44 25.43 -3.78
CA ALA A 269 -4.71 24.03 -3.45
C ALA A 269 -3.67 23.43 -2.48
N VAL A 270 -2.46 24.00 -2.45
CA VAL A 270 -1.38 23.56 -1.55
C VAL A 270 -1.59 24.13 -0.14
N GLU A 271 -2.13 25.34 -0.05
CA GLU A 271 -2.39 26.02 1.22
C GLU A 271 -3.56 25.41 1.99
N GLU A 272 -4.61 24.97 1.28
CA GLU A 272 -5.77 24.30 1.89
C GLU A 272 -5.41 22.93 2.48
N LYS A 273 -4.54 22.18 1.81
CA LYS A 273 -4.08 20.86 2.29
C LYS A 273 -3.16 20.98 3.51
N MET A 274 -2.37 22.05 3.59
CA MET A 274 -1.52 22.33 4.76
C MET A 274 -2.32 22.83 5.98
N ARG A 275 -3.52 23.38 5.76
CA ARG A 275 -4.41 23.85 6.82
C ARG A 275 -5.23 22.71 7.44
N GLN A 276 -5.68 21.74 6.64
CA GLN A 276 -6.35 20.53 7.16
C GLN A 276 -5.43 19.68 8.06
N LEU A 277 -4.12 19.62 7.75
CA LEU A 277 -3.14 18.90 8.59
C LEU A 277 -2.82 19.59 9.92
N ARG A 278 -3.25 20.84 10.13
CA ARG A 278 -3.09 21.56 11.41
C ARG A 278 -4.30 21.44 12.34
N GLU A 279 -5.45 21.01 11.85
CA GLU A 279 -6.68 20.87 12.67
C GLU A 279 -6.94 19.44 13.15
N GLU A 280 -6.16 18.43 12.69
CA GLU A 280 -6.27 17.02 13.15
C GLU A 280 -5.21 16.60 14.20
N LYS A 281 -4.74 17.51 15.05
CA LYS A 281 -3.98 17.21 16.27
C LYS A 281 -4.58 17.89 17.49
#